data_AF-A0A660SCS3-F1
#
_entry.id   AF-A0A660SCS3-F1
#
_cell.length_a   1.000
_cell.length_b   1.000
_cell.length_c   1.000
_cell.angle_alpha   90.00
_cell.angle_beta   90.00
_cell.angle_gamma   90.00
#
_symmetry.space_group_name_H-M   'P 1'
#
loop_
_entity.id
_entity.type
_entity.pdbx_description
1 polymer ?
#
loop_
_entity_poly.entity_id
_entity_poly.type
_entity_poly.pdbx_seq_one_letter_code
_entity_poly.pdbx_strand_id
1 'polypeptide(L)' 'MMLFTLSEPAELWSFPVFADYRVGRELRRKYQSSFFMPCWNVELPPLGTHSYKINLRIGRLKNR' A
#
# COMPACT_ATOMS: atom_id res chain seq x y z
N MET A 1 -9.98 -1.60 -26.81
CA MET A 1 -9.32 -0.48 -26.10
C MET A 1 -10.35 0.09 -25.15
N MET A 2 -10.17 -0.06 -23.83
CA MET A 2 -11.08 0.54 -22.85
C MET A 2 -10.67 2.01 -22.68
N LEU A 3 -11.60 2.92 -22.92
CA LEU A 3 -11.44 4.35 -22.68
C LEU A 3 -12.17 4.69 -21.39
N PHE A 4 -11.46 5.23 -20.42
CA PHE A 4 -12.03 5.78 -19.19
C PHE A 4 -11.75 7.28 -19.16
N THR A 5 -12.72 8.04 -18.68
CA THR A 5 -12.61 9.49 -18.52
C THR A 5 -12.57 9.77 -17.03
N LEU A 6 -11.56 10.51 -16.59
CA LEU A 6 -11.48 10.99 -15.21
C LEU A 6 -12.24 12.31 -15.11
N SER A 7 -12.83 12.57 -13.93
CA SER A 7 -13.50 13.85 -13.65
C SER A 7 -12.52 15.02 -13.56
N GLU A 8 -11.27 14.74 -13.22
CA GLU A 8 -10.20 15.71 -13.05
C GLU A 8 -8.89 15.17 -13.65
N PRO A 9 -7.98 16.04 -14.14
CA PRO A 9 -6.65 15.62 -14.57
C PRO A 9 -5.88 14.94 -13.43
N ALA A 10 -5.24 13.82 -13.74
CA ALA A 10 -4.41 13.07 -12.81
C ALA A 10 -3.09 12.69 -13.49
N GLU A 11 -2.02 12.56 -12.71
CA GLU A 11 -0.83 11.90 -13.20
C GLU A 11 -1.10 10.40 -13.31
N LEU A 12 -0.77 9.78 -14.44
CA LEU A 12 -1.01 8.35 -14.63
C LEU A 12 0.28 7.57 -14.37
N TRP A 13 0.30 6.81 -13.28
CA TRP A 13 1.40 5.90 -13.00
C TRP A 13 1.12 4.52 -13.59
N SER A 14 2.17 3.89 -14.11
CA SER A 14 2.09 2.56 -14.73
C SER A 14 3.11 1.64 -14.10
N PHE A 15 2.64 0.49 -13.62
CA PHE A 15 3.49 -0.52 -12.99
C PHE A 15 3.29 -1.88 -13.67
N PRO A 16 4.37 -2.56 -14.10
CA PRO A 16 4.26 -3.92 -14.61
C PRO A 16 3.98 -4.89 -13.45
N VAL A 17 2.96 -5.73 -13.62
CA VAL A 17 2.59 -6.77 -12.67
C VAL A 17 3.17 -8.10 -13.17
N PHE A 18 3.88 -8.78 -12.27
CA PHE A 18 4.43 -10.10 -12.52
C PHE A 18 3.86 -11.11 -11.53
N ALA A 19 3.67 -12.35 -11.99
CA ALA A 19 3.40 -13.48 -11.13
C ALA A 19 4.65 -14.33 -11.01
N ASP A 20 5.03 -14.62 -9.76
CA ASP A 20 6.10 -15.54 -9.44
C ASP A 20 5.50 -16.94 -9.22
N TYR A 21 6.10 -17.95 -9.84
CA TYR A 21 5.67 -19.34 -9.74
C TYR A 21 6.87 -20.28 -9.75
N ARG A 22 6.71 -21.47 -9.16
CA ARG A 22 7.78 -22.47 -9.09
C ARG A 22 7.61 -23.55 -10.15
N VAL A 23 8.72 -23.92 -10.79
CA VAL A 23 8.83 -25.11 -11.65
C VAL A 23 9.89 -26.01 -11.03
N GLY A 24 9.46 -27.00 -10.25
CA GLY A 24 10.35 -27.80 -9.42
C GLY A 24 11.04 -26.94 -8.36
N ARG A 25 12.38 -26.81 -8.45
CA ARG A 25 13.19 -25.98 -7.53
C ARG A 25 13.47 -24.57 -8.05
N GLU A 26 13.10 -24.27 -9.29
CA GLU A 26 13.36 -22.99 -9.93
C GLU A 26 12.21 -22.01 -9.68
N LEU A 27 12.52 -20.79 -9.20
CA LEU A 27 11.55 -19.69 -9.13
C LEU A 27 11.56 -18.95 -10.48
N ARG A 28 10.41 -18.91 -11.14
CA ARG A 28 10.21 -18.21 -12.41
C ARG A 28 9.25 -17.05 -12.23
N ARG A 29 9.44 -16.03 -13.06
CA ARG A 29 8.61 -14.82 -13.08
C ARG A 29 7.97 -14.67 -14.46
N LYS A 30 6.66 -14.43 -14.52
CA LYS A 30 5.93 -14.19 -15.76
C LYS A 30 5.16 -12.89 -15.69
N TYR A 31 5.30 -12.06 -16.72
CA TYR A 31 4.50 -10.85 -16.89
C TYR A 31 3.02 -11.22 -17.00
N GLN A 32 2.18 -10.51 -16.24
CA GLN A 32 0.73 -10.70 -16.24
C GLN A 32 0.02 -9.57 -16.96
N SER A 33 0.25 -8.34 -16.49
CA SER A 33 -0.43 -7.16 -17.00
C SER A 33 0.32 -5.89 -16.59
N SER A 34 -0.11 -4.75 -17.13
CA SER A 34 0.27 -3.43 -16.61
C SER A 34 -0.88 -2.90 -15.78
N PHE A 35 -0.58 -2.47 -14.54
CA PHE A 35 -1.50 -1.77 -13.67
C PHE A 35 -1.33 -0.26 -13.89
N PHE A 36 -2.45 0.44 -14.06
CA PHE A 36 -2.49 1.89 -14.22
C PHE A 36 -3.19 2.51 -13.03
N MET A 37 -2.58 3.51 -12.42
CA MET A 37 -3.09 4.20 -11.24
C MET A 37 -3.12 5.71 -11.49
N PRO A 38 -4.31 6.35 -11.54
CA PRO A 38 -4.39 7.80 -11.52
C PRO A 38 -4.02 8.31 -10.13
N CYS A 39 -3.13 9.30 -10.08
CA CYS A 39 -2.60 9.92 -8.88
C CYS A 39 -2.93 11.41 -8.87
N TRP A 40 -3.51 11.88 -7.75
CA TRP A 40 -3.73 13.30 -7.48
C TRP A 40 -2.82 13.75 -6.35
N ASN A 41 -2.23 14.93 -6.51
CA ASN A 41 -1.48 15.56 -5.42
C ASN A 41 -2.49 16.15 -4.43
N VAL A 42 -2.54 15.58 -3.23
CA VAL A 42 -3.35 16.11 -2.14
C VAL A 42 -2.42 16.86 -1.19
N GLU A 43 -2.63 18.16 -1.05
CA GLU A 43 -2.04 18.91 0.06
C GLU A 43 -2.74 18.51 1.36
N LEU A 44 -2.05 17.71 2.16
CA LEU A 44 -2.55 17.38 3.49
C LEU A 44 -2.34 18.58 4.41
N PRO A 45 -3.35 18.98 5.22
CA PRO A 45 -3.10 19.93 6.28
C PRO A 45 -2.03 19.37 7.24
N PRO A 46 -1.22 20.21 7.88
CA PRO A 46 -0.21 19.75 8.82
C PRO A 46 -0.86 18.85 9.88
N LEU A 47 -0.32 17.63 10.02
CA LEU A 47 -0.75 16.69 11.05
C LEU A 47 -0.57 17.38 12.41
N GLY A 48 -1.67 17.63 13.12
CA GLY A 48 -1.61 18.14 14.49
C GLY A 48 -0.84 17.13 15.35
N THR A 49 0.28 17.55 15.92
CA THR A 49 1.12 16.70 16.77
C THR A 49 0.43 16.48 18.12
N HIS A 50 -0.49 15.53 18.21
CA HIS A 50 -1.06 15.09 19.49
C HIS A 50 -0.17 13.99 20.08
N SER A 51 0.57 14.31 21.14
CA SER A 51 1.29 13.31 21.93
C SER A 51 0.40 12.81 23.08
N TYR A 52 0.07 11.53 23.06
CA TYR A 52 -0.67 10.88 24.14
C TYR A 52 0.33 10.15 25.06
N LYS A 53 0.38 10.54 26.34
CA LYS A 53 1.21 9.85 27.35
C LYS A 53 0.42 8.68 27.92
N ILE A 54 0.60 7.49 27.36
CA ILE A 54 -0.02 6.27 27.88
C ILE A 54 0.87 5.71 28.99
N ASN A 55 0.39 5.76 30.24
CA ASN A 55 1.05 5.11 31.37
C ASN A 55 0.44 3.71 31.58
N LEU A 56 1.15 2.66 31.17
CA LEU A 56 0.76 1.28 31.46
C LEU A 56 1.37 0.84 32.81
N ARG A 57 0.52 0.47 33.78
CA ARG A 57 0.96 -0.21 35.01
C ARG A 57 0.82 -1.72 34.81
N ILE A 58 1.94 -2.42 34.69
CA ILE A 58 1.96 -3.88 34.63
C ILE A 58 1.79 -4.42 36.06
N GLY A 59 0.61 -4.98 36.36
CA GLY A 59 0.37 -5.69 37.61
C GLY A 59 0.97 -7.10 37.56
N ARG A 60 1.77 -7.46 38.57
CA ARG A 60 2.34 -8.81 38.71
C ARG A 60 1.26 -9.74 39.30
N LEU A 61 0.72 -10.64 38.49
CA LEU A 61 -0.13 -11.72 38.99
C LEU A 61 0.70 -12.64 39.89
N LYS A 62 0.34 -12.72 41.18
CA LYS A 62 0.86 -13.75 42.08
C LYS A 62 0.15 -15.06 41.75
N ASN A 63 0.89 -16.03 41.22
CA ASN A 63 0.41 -17.41 41.10
C ASN A 63 0.20 -17.98 42.51
N ARG A 64 -0.99 -18.50 42.78
CA ARG A 64 -1.29 -19.37 43.92
C ARG A 64 -0.88 -20.80 43.59
#